data_AF-A0A369TQ44-F1
#
_entry.id   AF-A0A369TQ44-F1
#
_cell.length_a   1.000
_cell.length_b   1.000
_cell.length_c   1.000
_cell.angle_alpha   90.00
_cell.angle_beta   90.00
_cell.angle_gamma   90.00
#
_symmetry.space_group_name_H-M   'P 1'
#
loop_
_entity.id
_entity.type
_entity.pdbx_description
1 polymer ?
#
loop_
_entity_poly.entity_id
_entity_poly.type
_entity_poly.pdbx_seq_one_letter_code
_entity_poly.pdbx_strand_id
1 'polypeptide(L)'
;MVYVLPLVCFVAALIVARWALLQRLGAVVLAAALMVVAAAAWAIWAGRQQTGWDGIGYAIFATLICAPVLLGGGLGALLGWLRRRRGGA
;
A
#
# COMPACT_ATOMS: atom_id res chain seq x y z
N MET A 1 7.37 -16.09 10.89
CA MET A 1 5.91 -15.84 10.91
C MET A 1 5.56 -14.35 10.80
N VAL A 2 6.25 -13.44 11.49
CA VAL A 2 6.03 -11.96 11.40
C VAL A 2 6.24 -11.38 10.00
N TYR A 3 7.13 -11.97 9.17
CA TYR A 3 7.41 -11.49 7.81
C TYR A 3 6.38 -11.91 6.75
N VAL A 4 5.50 -12.87 7.07
CA VAL A 4 4.50 -13.37 6.11
C VAL A 4 3.45 -12.30 5.85
N LEU A 5 3.01 -11.60 6.89
CA LEU A 5 2.01 -10.53 6.80
C LEU A 5 2.44 -9.39 5.83
N PRO A 6 3.60 -8.73 6.01
CA PRO A 6 4.03 -7.67 5.09
C PRO A 6 4.24 -8.18 3.66
N LEU A 7 4.72 -9.42 3.49
CA LEU A 7 4.88 -10.03 2.17
C LEU A 7 3.52 -10.23 1.48
N VAL A 8 2.52 -10.75 2.19
CA VAL A 8 1.16 -10.94 1.65
C VAL A 8 0.52 -9.60 1.31
N CYS A 9 0.65 -8.60 2.19
CA CYS A 9 0.18 -7.24 1.95
C CYS A 9 0.81 -6.63 0.68
N PHE A 10 2.13 -6.79 0.52
CA PHE A 10 2.86 -6.33 -0.66
C PHE A 10 2.37 -7.03 -1.93
N VAL A 11 2.32 -8.36 -1.94
CA VAL A 11 1.94 -9.14 -3.13
C VAL A 11 0.49 -8.87 -3.52
N ALA A 12 -0.43 -8.83 -2.56
CA ALA A 12 -1.83 -8.52 -2.81
C ALA A 12 -1.99 -7.12 -3.41
N ALA A 13 -1.36 -6.10 -2.81
CA ALA A 13 -1.39 -4.74 -3.32
C ALA A 13 -0.81 -4.62 -4.73
N LEU A 14 0.29 -5.33 -5.02
CA LEU A 14 0.92 -5.36 -6.33
C LEU A 14 -0.01 -5.94 -7.39
N ILE A 15 -0.62 -7.10 -7.13
CA ILE A 15 -1.52 -7.76 -8.07
C ILE A 15 -2.75 -6.89 -8.32
N VAL A 16 -3.39 -6.38 -7.26
CA VAL A 16 -4.60 -5.56 -7.34
C VAL A 16 -4.33 -4.25 -8.07
N ALA A 17 -3.28 -3.52 -7.71
CA ALA A 17 -2.95 -2.24 -8.35
C ALA A 17 -2.63 -2.42 -9.83
N ARG A 18 -1.86 -3.46 -10.18
CA ARG A 18 -1.56 -3.80 -11.57
C ARG A 18 -2.81 -4.12 -12.37
N TRP A 19 -3.68 -4.97 -11.83
CA TRP A 19 -4.91 -5.38 -12.49
C TRP A 19 -5.89 -4.21 -12.66
N ALA A 20 -6.11 -3.43 -11.60
CA ALA A 20 -6.99 -2.27 -11.62
C ALA A 20 -6.51 -1.21 -12.62
N LEU A 21 -5.20 -0.98 -12.70
CA LEU A 21 -4.64 -0.09 -13.71
C LEU A 21 -4.81 -0.65 -15.11
N LEU A 22 -4.69 -1.95 -15.36
CA LEU A 22 -5.03 -2.52 -16.68
C LEU A 22 -6.51 -2.30 -17.05
N GLN A 23 -7.42 -2.33 -16.09
CA GLN A 23 -8.87 -2.09 -16.26
C GLN A 23 -9.29 -0.60 -16.38
N ARG A 24 -8.35 0.34 -16.49
CA ARG A 24 -8.59 1.81 -16.54
C ARG A 24 -9.14 2.38 -15.23
N LEU A 25 -9.07 1.63 -14.13
CA LEU A 25 -9.47 2.07 -12.79
C LEU A 25 -8.35 2.84 -12.07
N GLY A 26 -7.55 3.63 -12.80
CA GLY A 26 -6.39 4.34 -12.24
C GLY A 26 -6.76 5.32 -11.12
N ALA A 27 -7.92 5.96 -11.22
CA ALA A 27 -8.45 6.83 -10.17
C ALA A 27 -8.75 6.07 -8.87
N VAL A 28 -9.24 4.84 -8.95
CA VAL A 28 -9.50 3.98 -7.78
C VAL A 28 -8.20 3.59 -7.11
N VAL A 29 -7.17 3.23 -7.90
CA VAL A 29 -5.83 2.91 -7.37
C VAL A 29 -5.23 4.12 -6.66
N LEU A 30 -5.36 5.32 -7.25
CA LEU A 30 -4.88 6.55 -6.63
C LEU A 30 -5.64 6.87 -5.33
N ALA A 31 -6.96 6.78 -5.34
CA ALA A 31 -7.79 7.00 -4.15
C ALA A 31 -7.44 6.03 -3.02
N ALA A 32 -7.27 4.74 -3.34
CA ALA A 32 -6.84 3.72 -2.37
C ALA A 32 -5.44 4.03 -1.82
N ALA A 33 -4.48 4.43 -2.66
CA ALA A 33 -3.14 4.81 -2.22
C ALA A 33 -3.18 6.01 -1.26
N LEU A 34 -3.95 7.06 -1.59
CA LEU A 34 -4.13 8.22 -0.72
C LEU A 34 -4.77 7.85 0.62
N MET A 35 -5.76 6.94 0.61
CA MET A 35 -6.38 6.44 1.84
C MET A 35 -5.37 5.69 2.72
N VAL A 36 -4.51 4.86 2.14
CA VAL A 36 -3.45 4.15 2.89
C VAL A 36 -2.40 5.12 3.43
N VAL A 37 -2.02 6.16 2.68
CA VAL A 37 -1.13 7.22 3.18
C VAL A 37 -1.77 7.96 4.35
N ALA A 38 -3.05 8.32 4.25
CA ALA A 38 -3.78 8.97 5.34
C ALA A 38 -3.86 8.08 6.59
N ALA A 39 -4.14 6.79 6.42
CA ALA A 39 -4.15 5.81 7.51
C ALA A 39 -2.77 5.67 8.17
N ALA A 40 -1.69 5.65 7.39
CA ALA A 40 -0.32 5.60 7.92
C ALA A 40 0.04 6.88 8.70
N ALA A 41 -0.28 8.05 8.13
CA ALA A 41 -0.04 9.34 8.78
C ALA A 41 -0.81 9.46 10.09
N TRP A 42 -2.09 9.05 10.09
CA TRP A 42 -2.93 9.01 11.29
C TRP A 42 -2.36 8.04 12.34
N ALA A 43 -1.97 6.83 11.92
CA ALA A 43 -1.39 5.84 12.83
C ALA A 43 -0.11 6.35 13.49
N ILE A 44 0.78 7.00 12.73
CA ILE A 44 2.00 7.61 13.29
C ILE A 44 1.64 8.72 14.28
N TRP A 45 0.70 9.61 13.92
CA TRP A 45 0.27 10.70 14.79
C TRP A 45 -0.38 10.21 16.08
N ALA A 46 -1.25 9.20 16.00
CA ALA A 46 -1.92 8.59 17.15
C ALA A 46 -0.92 7.81 18.02
N GLY A 47 -0.03 7.03 17.40
CA GLY A 47 1.01 6.29 18.11
C GLY A 47 1.96 7.17 18.89
N ARG A 48 2.23 8.41 18.42
CA ARG A 48 3.06 9.39 19.15
C ARG A 48 2.38 9.98 20.40
N GLN A 49 1.06 9.88 20.51
CA GLN A 49 0.31 10.37 21.68
C GLN A 49 0.12 9.29 22.75
N GLN A 50 0.33 8.03 22.38
CA GLN A 50 0.22 6.89 23.28
C GLN A 50 1.56 6.67 23.99
N THR A 51 1.54 6.44 25.29
CA THR A 51 2.71 6.02 26.07
C THR A 51 2.55 4.55 26.47
N GLY A 52 3.63 3.78 26.36
CA GLY A 52 3.61 2.34 26.65
C GLY A 52 3.35 1.47 25.41
N TRP A 53 2.86 0.25 25.64
CA TRP A 53 2.80 -0.81 24.62
C TRP A 53 1.82 -0.52 23.47
N ASP A 54 0.84 0.35 23.68
CA ASP A 54 -0.16 0.67 22.64
C ASP A 54 0.44 1.45 21.46
N GLY A 55 1.44 2.31 21.71
CA GLY A 55 2.16 3.04 20.66
C GLY A 55 2.90 2.10 19.69
N ILE A 56 3.34 0.93 20.16
CA ILE A 56 4.02 -0.08 19.35
C ILE A 56 3.05 -0.68 18.32
N GLY A 57 1.77 -0.87 18.67
CA GLY A 57 0.75 -1.37 17.75
C GLY A 57 0.58 -0.47 16.52
N TYR A 58 0.55 0.85 16.72
CA TYR A 58 0.48 1.82 15.63
C TYR A 58 1.72 1.81 14.74
N ALA A 59 2.91 1.68 15.34
CA ALA A 59 4.15 1.58 14.59
C ALA A 59 4.21 0.28 13.76
N ILE A 60 3.77 -0.84 14.33
CA ILE A 60 3.64 -2.13 13.62
C ILE A 60 2.66 -2.00 12.45
N PHE A 61 1.49 -1.40 12.65
CA PHE A 61 0.51 -1.18 11.59
C PHE A 61 1.10 -0.34 10.44
N ALA A 62 1.73 0.80 10.77
CA ALA A 62 2.32 1.68 9.76
C ALA A 62 3.45 1.00 8.96
N THR A 63 4.30 0.22 9.63
CA THR A 63 5.50 -0.39 9.01
C THR A 63 5.24 -1.74 8.35
N LEU A 64 4.42 -2.61 8.94
CA LEU A 64 4.18 -3.97 8.45
C LEU A 64 2.96 -4.08 7.53
N ILE A 65 2.10 -3.06 7.48
CA ILE A 65 0.91 -3.07 6.62
C ILE A 65 0.98 -1.92 5.62
N CYS A 66 0.99 -0.67 6.09
CA CYS A 66 0.90 0.47 5.17
C CYS A 66 2.11 0.56 4.23
N ALA A 67 3.34 0.46 4.74
CA ALA A 67 4.54 0.53 3.91
C ALA A 67 4.59 -0.54 2.80
N PRO A 68 4.41 -1.85 3.07
CA PRO A 68 4.40 -2.86 2.01
C PRO A 68 3.22 -2.71 1.05
N VAL A 69 2.04 -2.28 1.50
CA VAL A 69 0.91 -1.99 0.60
C VAL A 69 1.25 -0.86 -0.37
N LEU A 70 1.86 0.22 0.11
CA LEU A 70 2.27 1.35 -0.74
C LEU A 70 3.36 0.95 -1.73
N LEU A 71 4.36 0.18 -1.29
CA LEU A 71 5.42 -0.32 -2.15
C LEU A 71 4.89 -1.29 -3.21
N GLY A 72 4.08 -2.27 -2.79
CA GLY A 72 3.46 -3.25 -3.67
C GLY A 72 2.54 -2.59 -4.68
N GLY A 73 1.64 -1.73 -4.20
CA GLY A 73 0.71 -0.97 -5.02
C GLY A 73 1.43 -0.05 -6.02
N GLY A 74 2.48 0.66 -5.57
CA GLY A 74 3.31 1.52 -6.43
C GLY A 74 4.01 0.74 -7.54
N LEU A 75 4.62 -0.40 -7.22
CA LEU A 75 5.26 -1.28 -8.21
C LEU A 75 4.23 -1.90 -9.16
N GLY A 76 3.09 -2.38 -8.64
CA GLY A 76 1.99 -2.90 -9.45
C GLY A 76 1.46 -1.86 -10.42
N ALA A 77 1.32 -0.62 -9.95
CA ALA A 77 0.90 0.50 -10.77
C ALA A 77 1.92 0.86 -11.85
N LEU A 78 3.20 0.93 -11.50
CA LEU A 78 4.28 1.18 -12.45
C LEU A 78 4.32 0.10 -13.54
N LEU A 79 4.22 -1.18 -13.17
CA LEU A 79 4.19 -2.29 -14.12
C LEU A 79 2.95 -2.26 -15.03
N GLY A 80 1.77 -1.94 -14.47
CA GLY A 80 0.53 -1.77 -15.25
C GLY A 80 0.63 -0.64 -16.27
N TRP A 81 1.24 0.48 -15.87
CA TRP A 81 1.48 1.63 -16.72
C TRP A 81 2.51 1.36 -17.83
N LEU A 82 3.64 0.72 -17.50
CA LEU A 82 4.66 0.32 -18.47
C LEU A 82 4.07 -0.64 -19.52
N ARG A 83 3.20 -1.57 -19.10
CA ARG A 83 2.54 -2.51 -20.03
C ARG A 83 1.54 -1.82 -20.95
N ARG A 84 0.80 -0.81 -20.47
CA ARG A 84 -0.04 0.04 -21.32
C ARG A 84 0.75 0.81 -22.37
N ARG A 85 1.91 1.33 -21.99
CA ARG A 85 2.80 2.05 -22.92
C ARG A 85 3.42 1.13 -23.98
N ARG A 86 3.76 -0.11 -23.62
CA ARG A 86 4.34 -1.10 -24.54
C ARG A 86 3.29 -1.84 -25.38
N GLY A 87 2.05 -1.91 -24.92
CA GLY A 87 0.92 -2.50 -25.65
C GLY A 87 0.10 -1.48 -26.44
N GLY A 88 0.63 -0.27 -26.65
CA GLY A 88 0.01 0.73 -27.52
C GLY A 88 0.19 0.38 -28.99
N ALA A 89 -0.72 -0.44 -29.50
CA ALA A 89 -1.26 -0.34 -30.85
C ALA A 89 -2.61 0.37 -30.76
#